data_AF-A0A529PDE1-F1
#
_entry.id   AF-A0A529PDE1-F1
#
_cell.length_a   1.000
_cell.length_b   1.000
_cell.length_c   1.000
_cell.angle_alpha   90.00
_cell.angle_beta   90.00
_cell.angle_gamma   90.00
#
_symmetry.space_group_name_H-M   'P 1'
#
loop_
_entity.id
_entity.type
_entity.pdbx_description
1 polymer ?
#
loop_
_entity_poly.entity_id
_entity_poly.type
_entity_poly.pdbx_seq_one_letter_code
_entity_poly.pdbx_strand_id
1 'polypeptide(L)'
;RDLAANKLPSELCNLLNRQQKSPFLRLIKRPSDLEGTAAVVTDTAIVDAIKQNLKPPMGALSPYKRGGEDSEPDAMFNALVLYWTAVREIFPEAWGRPSTESRLMHSAGIRVMGALMDPIMLRADSSATPEVEVRESLRRLAPYCCWTEGVWEELGWRWNEVQGTPQHIAKLADYLIRKDRELSRPSR
;
A
#
# COMPACT_ATOMS: atom_id res chain seq x y z
N ARG A 1 4.27 -25.00 6.48
CA ARG A 1 3.87 -23.59 6.33
C ARG A 1 4.79 -22.78 7.22
N ASP A 2 5.60 -21.91 6.63
CA ASP A 2 6.72 -21.27 7.32
C ASP A 2 6.23 -20.15 8.26
N LEU A 3 6.07 -20.48 9.54
CA LEU A 3 5.62 -19.56 10.58
C LEU A 3 6.64 -18.42 10.80
N ALA A 4 7.92 -18.69 10.57
CA ALA A 4 8.99 -17.70 10.72
C ALA A 4 8.89 -16.62 9.63
N ALA A 5 8.60 -17.01 8.38
CA ALA A 5 8.45 -16.08 7.26
C ALA A 5 7.28 -15.08 7.43
N ASN A 6 6.26 -15.44 8.22
CA ASN A 6 5.10 -14.58 8.47
C ASN A 6 5.24 -13.71 9.73
N LYS A 7 6.24 -13.97 10.59
CA LYS A 7 6.39 -13.29 11.89
C LYS A 7 6.57 -11.78 11.71
N LEU A 8 7.59 -11.36 10.97
CA LEU A 8 7.91 -9.95 10.72
C LEU A 8 6.76 -9.17 10.02
N PRO A 9 6.14 -9.67 8.93
CA PRO A 9 4.97 -9.00 8.34
C PRO A 9 3.81 -8.80 9.33
N SER A 10 3.57 -9.79 10.18
CA SER A 10 2.49 -9.74 11.18
C SER A 10 2.81 -8.73 12.29
N GLU A 11 4.08 -8.65 12.72
CA GLU A 11 4.57 -7.66 13.68
C GLU A 11 4.44 -6.24 13.14
N LEU A 12 4.89 -5.98 11.90
CA LEU A 12 4.72 -4.68 11.24
C LEU A 12 3.24 -4.30 11.09
N CYS A 13 2.39 -5.26 10.70
CA CYS A 13 0.94 -5.04 10.65
C CYS A 13 0.36 -4.67 12.04
N ASN A 14 0.83 -5.32 13.12
CA ASN A 14 0.41 -4.98 14.48
C ASN A 14 0.86 -3.56 14.87
N LEU A 15 2.09 -3.17 14.52
CA LEU A 15 2.61 -1.82 14.77
C LEU A 15 1.79 -0.77 14.03
N LEU A 16 1.47 -1.01 12.74
CA LEU A 16 0.61 -0.14 11.94
C LEU A 16 -0.78 0.06 12.57
N ASN A 17 -1.33 -0.94 13.26
CA ASN A 17 -2.65 -0.80 13.89
C ASN A 17 -2.62 -0.08 15.26
N ARG A 18 -1.46 -0.02 15.93
CA ARG A 18 -1.36 0.41 17.35
C ARG A 18 -0.62 1.73 17.56
N GLN A 19 0.33 2.06 16.70
CA GLN A 19 1.20 3.21 16.88
C GLN A 19 0.51 4.50 16.44
N GLN A 20 0.55 5.55 17.25
CA GLN A 20 -0.17 6.81 16.98
C GLN A 20 0.27 7.50 15.68
N LYS A 21 1.54 7.39 15.31
CA LYS A 21 2.08 7.95 14.06
C LYS A 21 1.61 7.20 12.80
N SER A 22 0.98 6.03 12.96
CA SER A 22 0.54 5.22 11.83
C SER A 22 -0.75 5.76 11.20
N PRO A 23 -0.84 5.84 9.87
CA PRO A 23 -2.08 6.19 9.17
C PRO A 23 -3.17 5.10 9.30
N PHE A 24 -2.79 3.88 9.71
CA PHE A 24 -3.69 2.75 9.93
C PHE A 24 -4.13 2.56 11.38
N LEU A 25 -3.85 3.51 12.28
CA LEU A 25 -4.21 3.41 13.69
C LEU A 25 -5.70 3.01 13.85
N ARG A 26 -5.94 1.83 14.42
CA ARG A 26 -7.29 1.25 14.63
C ARG A 26 -8.13 1.02 13.37
N LEU A 27 -7.53 1.04 12.18
CA LEU A 27 -8.23 0.79 10.91
C LEU A 27 -8.12 -0.67 10.43
N ILE A 28 -7.26 -1.48 11.06
CA ILE A 28 -7.04 -2.88 10.68
C ILE A 28 -7.86 -3.79 11.58
N LYS A 29 -8.74 -4.57 10.96
CA LYS A 29 -9.64 -5.52 11.62
C LYS A 29 -8.86 -6.60 12.37
N ARG A 30 -9.28 -6.86 13.60
CA ARG A 30 -8.78 -7.94 14.47
C ARG A 30 -9.92 -8.91 14.80
N PRO A 31 -9.62 -10.20 15.00
CA PRO A 31 -10.61 -11.16 15.47
C PRO A 31 -11.26 -10.79 16.82
N SER A 32 -10.56 -10.00 17.63
CA SER A 32 -11.03 -9.51 18.94
C SER A 32 -11.82 -8.20 18.87
N ASP A 33 -11.96 -7.58 17.70
CA ASP A 33 -12.66 -6.32 17.58
C ASP A 33 -14.17 -6.55 17.70
N LEU A 34 -14.82 -5.73 18.53
CA LEU A 34 -16.26 -5.75 18.69
C LEU A 34 -16.94 -5.17 17.43
N GLU A 35 -18.22 -5.54 17.22
CA GLU A 35 -19.05 -4.91 16.19
C GLU A 35 -19.13 -3.39 16.45
N GLY A 36 -18.94 -2.59 15.40
CA GLY A 36 -18.96 -1.11 15.47
C GLY A 36 -17.60 -0.42 15.59
N THR A 37 -16.48 -1.15 15.51
CA THR A 37 -15.15 -0.52 15.40
C THR A 37 -14.97 0.16 14.03
N ALA A 38 -14.17 1.22 13.99
CA ALA A 38 -13.79 1.92 12.75
C ALA A 38 -12.86 1.10 11.82
N ALA A 39 -12.64 -0.19 12.13
CA ALA A 39 -11.73 -1.05 11.41
C ALA A 39 -12.34 -1.49 10.06
N VAL A 40 -11.76 -1.00 8.97
CA VAL A 40 -12.28 -1.23 7.60
C VAL A 40 -11.39 -2.14 6.76
N VAL A 41 -10.10 -2.27 7.10
CA VAL A 41 -9.11 -3.05 6.35
C VAL A 41 -8.87 -4.43 6.95
N THR A 42 -8.75 -5.47 6.14
CA THR A 42 -8.37 -6.79 6.63
C THR A 42 -6.86 -6.87 6.89
N ASP A 43 -6.48 -7.47 8.02
CA ASP A 43 -5.08 -7.71 8.39
C ASP A 43 -4.30 -8.48 7.29
N THR A 44 -4.95 -9.45 6.67
CA THR A 44 -4.38 -10.30 5.63
C THR A 44 -3.93 -9.47 4.42
N ALA A 45 -4.68 -8.43 4.04
CA ALA A 45 -4.30 -7.57 2.92
C ALA A 45 -3.02 -6.78 3.21
N ILE A 46 -2.88 -6.26 4.44
CA ILE A 46 -1.68 -5.53 4.88
C ILE A 46 -0.48 -6.48 4.99
N VAL A 47 -0.68 -7.64 5.60
CA VAL A 47 0.35 -8.67 5.75
C VAL A 47 0.86 -9.15 4.38
N ASP A 48 -0.04 -9.38 3.42
CA ASP A 48 0.36 -9.81 2.08
C ASP A 48 1.03 -8.70 1.27
N ALA A 49 0.63 -7.44 1.43
CA ALA A 49 1.34 -6.29 0.88
C ALA A 49 2.77 -6.20 1.43
N ILE A 50 2.94 -6.25 2.76
CA ILE A 50 4.26 -6.19 3.40
C ILE A 50 5.14 -7.37 2.96
N LYS A 51 4.58 -8.58 2.86
CA LYS A 51 5.31 -9.74 2.33
C LYS A 51 5.83 -9.48 0.92
N GLN A 52 5.03 -8.85 0.06
CA GLN A 52 5.47 -8.47 -1.27
C GLN A 52 6.63 -7.48 -1.19
N ASN A 53 6.51 -6.42 -0.41
CA ASN A 53 7.55 -5.39 -0.28
C ASN A 53 8.86 -5.92 0.35
N LEU A 54 8.81 -7.05 1.05
CA LEU A 54 9.99 -7.71 1.62
C LEU A 54 10.70 -8.64 0.62
N LYS A 55 10.16 -8.89 -0.57
CA LYS A 55 10.76 -9.78 -1.57
C LYS A 55 11.94 -9.10 -2.27
N PRO A 56 13.18 -9.60 -2.13
CA PRO A 56 14.31 -9.10 -2.89
C PRO A 56 14.17 -9.46 -4.39
N PRO A 57 14.84 -8.71 -5.30
CA PRO A 57 15.66 -7.52 -5.04
C PRO A 57 14.91 -6.19 -5.15
N MET A 58 13.65 -6.20 -5.60
CA MET A 58 12.91 -4.97 -5.95
C MET A 58 11.90 -4.51 -4.88
N GLY A 59 11.71 -5.28 -3.82
CA GLY A 59 10.77 -4.91 -2.76
C GLY A 59 11.25 -3.69 -1.98
N ALA A 60 10.38 -2.70 -1.75
CA ALA A 60 10.68 -1.45 -1.05
C ALA A 60 11.23 -1.64 0.37
N LEU A 61 10.93 -2.78 1.00
CA LEU A 61 11.41 -3.10 2.35
C LEU A 61 12.63 -4.02 2.34
N SER A 62 13.01 -4.56 1.18
CA SER A 62 14.13 -5.49 1.06
C SER A 62 15.50 -4.90 1.47
N PRO A 63 15.81 -3.60 1.25
CA PRO A 63 17.09 -3.03 1.71
C PRO A 63 17.26 -3.01 3.23
N TYR A 64 16.18 -2.85 3.99
CA TYR A 64 16.17 -2.88 5.46
C TYR A 64 16.26 -4.30 6.03
N LYS A 65 16.07 -5.31 5.17
CA LYS A 65 16.22 -6.72 5.50
C LYS A 65 17.66 -7.15 5.21
N ARG A 66 18.63 -6.49 5.87
CA ARG A 66 20.03 -6.97 5.87
C ARG A 66 20.02 -8.36 6.51
N GLY A 67 20.55 -9.36 5.78
CA GLY A 67 20.29 -10.77 6.07
C GLY A 67 20.70 -11.19 7.49
N GLY A 68 19.88 -12.01 8.15
CA GLY A 68 20.14 -12.56 9.49
C GLY A 68 19.39 -11.84 10.61
N GLU A 69 20.06 -11.65 11.75
CA GLU A 69 19.54 -10.96 12.95
C GLU A 69 19.52 -9.42 12.80
N ASP A 70 20.18 -8.88 11.78
CA ASP A 70 20.34 -7.44 11.53
C ASP A 70 19.18 -6.82 10.73
N SER A 71 17.97 -7.37 10.85
CA SER A 71 16.78 -6.69 10.32
C SER A 71 16.55 -5.40 11.10
N GLU A 72 16.12 -4.34 10.42
CA GLU A 72 15.74 -3.07 11.05
C GLU A 72 14.21 -2.86 11.02
N PRO A 73 13.42 -3.54 11.89
CA PRO A 73 11.97 -3.41 11.92
C PRO A 73 11.48 -1.96 12.05
N ASP A 74 12.19 -1.13 12.80
CA ASP A 74 11.84 0.28 12.97
C ASP A 74 12.00 1.07 11.68
N ALA A 75 13.05 0.80 10.90
CA ALA A 75 13.25 1.43 9.59
C ALA A 75 12.16 1.00 8.59
N MET A 76 11.83 -0.30 8.56
CA MET A 76 10.72 -0.81 7.74
C MET A 76 9.38 -0.18 8.13
N PHE A 77 9.13 -0.06 9.43
CA PHE A 77 7.92 0.56 9.95
C PHE A 77 7.85 2.05 9.58
N ASN A 78 8.96 2.79 9.69
CA ASN A 78 9.02 4.19 9.28
C ASN A 78 8.78 4.35 7.77
N ALA A 79 9.36 3.48 6.93
CA ALA A 79 9.13 3.49 5.49
C ALA A 79 7.64 3.23 5.14
N LEU A 80 7.01 2.27 5.83
CA LEU A 80 5.57 2.02 5.71
C LEU A 80 4.74 3.24 6.15
N VAL A 81 5.06 3.84 7.30
CA VAL A 81 4.37 5.03 7.79
C VAL A 81 4.49 6.19 6.82
N LEU A 82 5.68 6.46 6.28
CA LEU A 82 5.93 7.50 5.29
C LEU A 82 5.04 7.29 4.06
N TYR A 83 5.12 6.12 3.43
CA TYR A 83 4.38 5.82 2.21
C TYR A 83 2.86 5.87 2.42
N TRP A 84 2.35 5.16 3.43
CA TRP A 84 0.91 5.09 3.66
C TRP A 84 0.32 6.40 4.18
N THR A 85 1.12 7.26 4.83
CA THR A 85 0.68 8.61 5.19
C THR A 85 0.48 9.44 3.94
N ALA A 86 1.41 9.38 2.98
CA ALA A 86 1.24 10.06 1.70
C ALA A 86 0.02 9.52 0.94
N VAL A 87 -0.24 8.21 0.95
CA VAL A 87 -1.46 7.62 0.36
C VAL A 87 -2.73 8.21 1.00
N ARG A 88 -2.80 8.25 2.34
CA ARG A 88 -3.94 8.85 3.06
C ARG A 88 -4.15 10.31 2.68
N GLU A 89 -3.07 11.08 2.59
CA GLU A 89 -3.13 12.52 2.32
C GLU A 89 -3.51 12.85 0.87
N ILE A 90 -3.15 11.99 -0.09
CA ILE A 90 -3.52 12.15 -1.50
C ILE A 90 -4.93 11.63 -1.79
N PHE A 91 -5.39 10.62 -1.05
CA PHE A 91 -6.72 10.04 -1.20
C PHE A 91 -7.59 10.17 0.06
N PRO A 92 -7.79 11.39 0.62
CA PRO A 92 -8.51 11.56 1.88
C PRO A 92 -9.96 11.08 1.77
N GLU A 93 -10.60 11.31 0.62
CA GLU A 93 -11.97 10.87 0.37
C GLU A 93 -12.13 9.36 0.25
N ALA A 94 -11.07 8.63 -0.09
CA ALA A 94 -11.13 7.17 -0.18
C ALA A 94 -10.64 6.49 1.11
N TRP A 95 -9.96 7.21 2.01
CA TRP A 95 -9.33 6.64 3.19
C TRP A 95 -10.32 6.42 4.33
N GLY A 96 -10.17 5.33 5.09
CA GLY A 96 -10.98 5.04 6.27
C GLY A 96 -12.44 4.68 6.00
N ARG A 97 -12.88 4.66 4.74
CA ARG A 97 -14.25 4.28 4.36
C ARG A 97 -14.43 2.76 4.29
N PRO A 98 -15.67 2.25 4.49
CA PRO A 98 -15.99 0.85 4.25
C PRO A 98 -15.66 0.41 2.82
N SER A 99 -15.34 -0.87 2.63
CA SER A 99 -14.96 -1.41 1.32
C SER A 99 -16.05 -1.33 0.24
N THR A 100 -17.31 -1.10 0.65
CA THR A 100 -18.47 -0.84 -0.21
C THR A 100 -18.50 0.58 -0.78
N GLU A 101 -17.78 1.51 -0.16
CA GLU A 101 -17.69 2.93 -0.55
C GLU A 101 -16.30 3.29 -1.10
N SER A 102 -15.27 2.52 -0.74
CA SER A 102 -13.91 2.74 -1.21
C SER A 102 -13.21 1.42 -1.54
N ARG A 103 -12.82 1.27 -2.80
CA ARG A 103 -11.96 0.15 -3.21
C ARG A 103 -10.51 0.32 -2.78
N LEU A 104 -10.08 1.51 -2.37
CA LEU A 104 -8.77 1.72 -1.76
C LEU A 104 -8.64 0.95 -0.44
N MET A 105 -9.68 1.02 0.42
CA MET A 105 -9.70 0.34 1.73
C MET A 105 -10.10 -1.13 1.63
N HIS A 106 -10.47 -1.61 0.44
CA HIS A 106 -10.69 -3.03 0.17
C HIS A 106 -9.35 -3.79 0.10
N SER A 107 -9.39 -5.12 0.32
CA SER A 107 -8.19 -5.96 0.26
C SER A 107 -7.43 -5.84 -1.06
N ALA A 108 -8.14 -5.64 -2.17
CA ALA A 108 -7.56 -5.42 -3.48
C ALA A 108 -6.78 -4.09 -3.55
N GLY A 109 -7.38 -2.98 -3.13
CA GLY A 109 -6.75 -1.66 -3.18
C GLY A 109 -5.50 -1.58 -2.33
N ILE A 110 -5.54 -2.13 -1.11
CA ILE A 110 -4.36 -2.20 -0.22
C ILE A 110 -3.22 -2.99 -0.86
N ARG A 111 -3.51 -4.13 -1.48
CA ARG A 111 -2.49 -4.94 -2.15
C ARG A 111 -1.93 -4.27 -3.40
N VAL A 112 -2.77 -3.59 -4.17
CA VAL A 112 -2.36 -2.79 -5.33
C VAL A 112 -1.46 -1.63 -4.93
N MET A 113 -1.85 -0.85 -3.92
CA MET A 113 -1.04 0.24 -3.40
C MET A 113 0.24 -0.25 -2.74
N GLY A 114 0.22 -1.42 -2.10
CA GLY A 114 1.40 -2.11 -1.63
C GLY A 114 2.36 -2.46 -2.78
N ALA A 115 1.85 -2.95 -3.90
CA ALA A 115 2.67 -3.22 -5.08
C ALA A 115 3.29 -1.96 -5.70
N LEU A 116 2.53 -0.86 -5.70
CA LEU A 116 2.98 0.43 -6.20
C LEU A 116 4.08 1.07 -5.32
N MET A 117 4.17 0.68 -4.04
CA MET A 117 5.21 1.14 -3.13
C MET A 117 6.62 0.80 -3.66
N ASP A 118 6.81 -0.39 -4.24
CA ASP A 118 8.11 -0.87 -4.73
C ASP A 118 8.76 0.11 -5.73
N PRO A 119 8.15 0.42 -6.88
CA PRO A 119 8.75 1.34 -7.85
C PRO A 119 8.81 2.80 -7.38
N ILE A 120 7.87 3.26 -6.54
CA ILE A 120 7.86 4.64 -6.03
C ILE A 120 9.00 4.83 -5.03
N MET A 121 9.15 3.93 -4.05
CA MET A 121 10.19 4.01 -3.04
C MET A 121 11.58 3.85 -3.66
N LEU A 122 11.74 2.96 -4.65
CA LEU A 122 13.01 2.81 -5.37
C LEU A 122 13.49 4.12 -6.03
N ARG A 123 12.56 4.91 -6.60
CA ARG A 123 12.91 6.25 -7.13
C ARG A 123 13.19 7.24 -6.01
N ALA A 124 12.38 7.21 -4.95
CA ALA A 124 12.54 8.11 -3.80
C ALA A 124 13.89 7.92 -3.10
N ASP A 125 14.43 6.69 -3.04
CA ASP A 125 15.75 6.38 -2.48
C ASP A 125 16.90 7.08 -3.22
N SER A 126 16.71 7.45 -4.48
CA SER A 126 17.69 8.21 -5.27
C SER A 126 17.47 9.74 -5.20
N SER A 127 16.44 10.19 -4.50
CA SER A 127 16.09 11.60 -4.35
C SER A 127 16.71 12.21 -3.09
N ALA A 128 17.12 13.48 -3.17
CA ALA A 128 17.52 14.25 -1.98
C ALA A 128 16.35 14.51 -1.02
N THR A 129 15.11 14.39 -1.50
CA THR A 129 13.88 14.59 -0.73
C THR A 129 12.89 13.43 -0.97
N PRO A 130 13.12 12.24 -0.36
CA PRO A 130 12.32 11.05 -0.62
C PRO A 130 10.82 11.25 -0.34
N GLU A 131 10.47 11.92 0.77
CA GLU A 131 9.07 12.21 1.14
C GLU A 131 8.33 13.02 0.06
N VAL A 132 9.01 13.99 -0.55
CA VAL A 132 8.45 14.82 -1.62
C VAL A 132 8.25 13.96 -2.87
N GLU A 133 9.22 13.14 -3.25
CA GLU A 133 9.13 12.28 -4.44
C GLU A 133 7.96 11.28 -4.34
N VAL A 134 7.76 10.68 -3.16
CA VAL A 134 6.61 9.78 -2.90
C VAL A 134 5.29 10.54 -3.09
N ARG A 135 5.17 11.73 -2.51
CA ARG A 135 3.96 12.55 -2.57
C ARG A 135 3.65 13.02 -3.99
N GLU A 136 4.66 13.49 -4.74
CA GLU A 136 4.49 13.91 -6.13
C GLU A 136 4.17 12.73 -7.06
N SER A 137 4.77 11.55 -6.83
CA SER A 137 4.43 10.34 -7.58
C SER A 137 2.97 9.96 -7.39
N LEU A 138 2.50 9.92 -6.14
CA LEU A 138 1.09 9.63 -5.83
C LEU A 138 0.15 10.73 -6.35
N ARG A 139 0.53 12.00 -6.27
CA ARG A 139 -0.28 13.12 -6.80
C ARG A 139 -0.43 13.05 -8.31
N ARG A 140 0.64 12.74 -9.05
CA ARG A 140 0.59 12.51 -10.51
C ARG A 140 -0.35 11.37 -10.88
N LEU A 141 -0.37 10.30 -10.07
CA LEU A 141 -1.25 9.15 -10.28
C LEU A 141 -2.70 9.40 -9.91
N ALA A 142 -2.99 10.30 -8.97
CA ALA A 142 -4.32 10.47 -8.39
C ALA A 142 -5.46 10.65 -9.42
N PRO A 143 -5.29 11.42 -10.52
CA PRO A 143 -6.33 11.54 -11.55
C PRO A 143 -6.68 10.23 -12.28
N TYR A 144 -5.81 9.23 -12.23
CA TYR A 144 -6.00 7.93 -12.88
C TYR A 144 -6.53 6.85 -11.91
N CYS A 145 -6.81 7.23 -10.67
CA CYS A 145 -7.27 6.33 -9.62
C CYS A 145 -8.77 6.45 -9.38
N CYS A 146 -9.52 5.39 -9.71
CA CYS A 146 -10.97 5.32 -9.51
C CYS A 146 -11.30 4.53 -8.22
N TRP A 147 -11.01 5.11 -7.05
CA TRP A 147 -11.19 4.40 -5.78
C TRP A 147 -12.61 4.44 -5.20
N THR A 148 -13.37 5.50 -5.48
CA THR A 148 -14.72 5.73 -4.93
C THR A 148 -15.78 5.95 -6.02
N GLU A 149 -15.35 6.32 -7.23
CA GLU A 149 -16.23 6.59 -8.36
C GLU A 149 -15.47 6.47 -9.68
N GLY A 150 -16.21 6.51 -10.80
CA GLY A 150 -15.65 6.47 -12.14
C GLY A 150 -15.39 5.06 -12.69
N VAL A 151 -14.56 5.02 -13.72
CA VAL A 151 -14.21 3.82 -14.48
C VAL A 151 -12.70 3.81 -14.71
N TRP A 152 -12.07 2.67 -14.44
CA TRP A 152 -10.69 2.41 -14.79
C TRP A 152 -10.58 2.28 -16.32
N GLU A 153 -10.38 3.39 -17.03
CA GLU A 153 -10.57 3.51 -18.49
C GLU A 153 -9.93 2.37 -19.30
N GLU A 154 -8.65 2.06 -19.06
CA GLU A 154 -7.95 1.02 -19.82
C GLU A 154 -8.32 -0.42 -19.41
N LEU A 155 -8.94 -0.59 -18.24
CA LEU A 155 -9.43 -1.90 -17.77
C LEU A 155 -10.91 -2.11 -18.11
N GLY A 156 -11.64 -1.03 -18.40
CA GLY A 156 -13.09 -1.04 -18.63
C GLY A 156 -13.91 -1.40 -17.39
N TRP A 157 -13.32 -1.31 -16.19
CA TRP A 157 -13.98 -1.68 -14.94
C TRP A 157 -14.54 -0.43 -14.26
N ARG A 158 -15.80 -0.48 -13.81
CA ARG A 158 -16.29 0.51 -12.84
C ARG A 158 -15.45 0.44 -11.57
N TRP A 159 -15.35 1.56 -10.86
CA TRP A 159 -14.55 1.67 -9.64
C TRP A 159 -14.78 0.51 -8.66
N ASN A 160 -16.04 0.07 -8.50
CA ASN A 160 -16.45 -0.98 -7.56
C ASN A 160 -16.40 -2.41 -8.13
N GLU A 161 -16.01 -2.62 -9.39
CA GLU A 161 -15.87 -3.96 -9.99
C GLU A 161 -14.54 -4.64 -9.62
N VAL A 162 -13.61 -3.90 -9.02
CA VAL A 162 -12.34 -4.44 -8.49
C VAL A 162 -12.60 -5.45 -7.38
N GLN A 163 -12.22 -6.71 -7.60
CA GLN A 163 -12.36 -7.81 -6.65
C GLN A 163 -11.02 -8.17 -5.99
N GLY A 164 -11.08 -8.88 -4.86
CA GLY A 164 -9.91 -9.37 -4.12
C GLY A 164 -9.21 -10.57 -4.76
N THR A 165 -9.45 -10.84 -6.05
CA THR A 165 -8.86 -11.98 -6.76
C THR A 165 -7.44 -11.68 -7.21
N PRO A 166 -6.54 -12.68 -7.29
CA PRO A 166 -5.17 -12.46 -7.77
C PRO A 166 -5.13 -11.80 -9.15
N GLN A 167 -6.05 -12.14 -10.04
CA GLN A 167 -6.13 -11.59 -11.39
C GLN A 167 -6.50 -10.10 -11.39
N HIS A 168 -7.49 -9.68 -10.60
CA HIS A 168 -7.87 -8.26 -10.52
C HIS A 168 -6.76 -7.43 -9.90
N ILE A 169 -6.14 -7.93 -8.83
CA ILE A 169 -5.04 -7.27 -8.14
C ILE A 169 -3.84 -7.09 -9.08
N ALA A 170 -3.44 -8.15 -9.80
CA ALA A 170 -2.34 -8.08 -10.75
C ALA A 170 -2.62 -7.06 -11.87
N LYS A 171 -3.77 -7.15 -12.54
CA LYS A 171 -4.13 -6.23 -13.63
C LYS A 171 -4.19 -4.78 -13.20
N LEU A 172 -4.78 -4.50 -12.02
CA LEU A 172 -4.88 -3.13 -11.53
C LEU A 172 -3.52 -2.59 -11.06
N ALA A 173 -2.70 -3.42 -10.42
CA ALA A 173 -1.32 -3.05 -10.07
C ALA A 173 -0.50 -2.76 -11.33
N ASP A 174 -0.54 -3.62 -12.34
CA ASP A 174 0.16 -3.44 -13.61
C ASP A 174 -0.27 -2.16 -14.32
N TYR A 175 -1.57 -1.86 -14.34
CA TYR A 175 -2.11 -0.62 -14.88
C TYR A 175 -1.52 0.61 -14.16
N LEU A 176 -1.56 0.66 -12.83
CA LEU A 176 -1.07 1.81 -12.06
C LEU A 176 0.45 1.95 -12.10
N ILE A 177 1.19 0.85 -12.04
CA ILE A 177 2.67 0.85 -12.15
C ILE A 177 3.09 1.34 -13.54
N ARG A 178 2.38 0.94 -14.59
CA ARG A 178 2.64 1.46 -15.94
C ARG A 178 2.36 2.96 -16.02
N LYS A 179 1.23 3.43 -15.47
CA LYS A 179 0.90 4.86 -15.42
C LYS A 179 1.95 5.66 -14.66
N ASP A 180 2.40 5.17 -13.51
CA ASP A 180 3.46 5.78 -12.70
C ASP A 180 4.75 5.95 -13.51
N ARG A 181 5.12 4.91 -14.25
CA ARG A 181 6.30 4.93 -15.13
C ARG A 181 6.14 5.89 -16.32
N GLU A 182 4.95 6.00 -16.89
CA GLU A 182 4.64 6.94 -17.98
C GLU A 182 4.76 8.39 -17.49
N LEU A 183 4.20 8.69 -16.31
CA LEU A 183 4.12 10.04 -15.72
C LEU A 183 5.41 10.51 -15.04
N SER A 184 6.28 9.60 -14.63
CA SER A 184 7.59 9.93 -14.02
C SER A 184 8.67 10.26 -15.05
N ARG A 185 8.45 9.97 -16.34
CA ARG A 185 9.38 10.37 -17.40
C ARG A 185 9.28 11.88 -17.64
N PRO A 186 10.42 12.59 -17.79
CA PRO A 186 10.39 13.99 -18.19
C PRO A 186 9.65 14.11 -19.53
N SER A 187 8.71 15.05 -19.62
CA SER A 187 8.12 15.45 -20.90
C SER A 187 9.26 15.85 -21.84
N ARG A 188 9.43 15.10 -22.93
CA ARG A 188 10.40 15.45 -23.98
C ARG A 188 9.94 16.66 -24.76
#